data_AF-A0A7X9HII2-F1
#
_entry.id   AF-A0A7X9HII2-F1
#
_cell.length_a   1.000
_cell.length_b   1.000
_cell.length_c   1.000
_cell.angle_alpha   90.00
_cell.angle_beta   90.00
_cell.angle_gamma   90.00
#
_symmetry.space_group_name_H-M   'P 1'
#
loop_
_entity.id
_entity.type
_entity.pdbx_description
1 polymer ?
#
loop_
_entity_poly.entity_id
_entity_poly.type
_entity_poly.pdbx_seq_one_letter_code
_entity_poly.pdbx_strand_id
1 'polypeptide(L)'
;MSAIKPSRRWQPAFYPFKKEKFGRRLLARIELLIKGPLWGCRMCGNCLLQETAFICPMECPKGLRNGPCGGVTPEKNCYIDETRKCIWYAIYDRALKTGREEKLLEVLPPLDWNKVGTETWGEVIRQVRKVGTMKFIKGNLSKDKEIRQKTWDSVFKTIRQPAWWNGDS
;
A
#
# COMPACT_ATOMS: atom_id res chain seq x y z
N MET A 1 -9.04 -17.09 -5.22
CA MET A 1 -8.07 -15.96 -5.23
C MET A 1 -8.32 -15.17 -6.51
N SER A 2 -8.16 -13.84 -6.49
CA SER A 2 -8.44 -12.99 -7.67
C SER A 2 -7.14 -12.48 -8.28
N ALA A 3 -7.23 -11.85 -9.46
CA ALA A 3 -6.07 -11.15 -10.03
C ALA A 3 -5.51 -10.16 -9.00
N ILE A 4 -6.35 -9.32 -8.41
CA ILE A 4 -5.93 -8.23 -7.51
C ILE A 4 -5.44 -8.76 -6.13
N LYS A 5 -5.97 -9.91 -5.69
CA LYS A 5 -5.67 -10.58 -4.43
C LYS A 5 -5.13 -12.00 -4.69
N PRO A 6 -3.81 -12.13 -4.90
CA PRO A 6 -3.18 -13.39 -5.31
C PRO A 6 -3.13 -14.43 -4.19
N SER A 7 -3.31 -14.04 -2.92
CA SER A 7 -3.32 -14.95 -1.78
C SER A 7 -4.45 -14.64 -0.79
N ARG A 8 -4.64 -15.52 0.20
CA ARG A 8 -5.56 -15.28 1.32
C ARG A 8 -4.81 -14.57 2.43
N ARG A 9 -5.44 -13.53 3.00
CA ARG A 9 -5.01 -12.93 4.26
C ARG A 9 -5.29 -13.90 5.41
N TRP A 10 -4.22 -14.39 6.06
CA TRP A 10 -4.31 -15.25 7.24
C TRP A 10 -4.18 -14.48 8.55
N GLN A 11 -3.23 -13.54 8.60
CA GLN A 11 -3.04 -12.71 9.79
C GLN A 11 -4.15 -11.66 9.90
N PRO A 12 -4.64 -11.37 11.12
CA PRO A 12 -5.69 -10.39 11.32
C PRO A 12 -5.23 -8.99 10.86
N ALA A 13 -6.22 -8.12 10.62
CA ALA A 13 -5.95 -6.70 10.49
C ALA A 13 -5.47 -6.14 11.83
N PHE A 14 -4.59 -5.15 11.77
CA PHE A 14 -4.12 -4.46 12.96
C PHE A 14 -5.23 -3.63 13.60
N TYR A 15 -5.16 -3.54 14.93
CA TYR A 15 -5.91 -2.58 15.72
C TYR A 15 -5.05 -1.34 16.02
N PRO A 16 -5.67 -0.17 16.25
CA PRO A 16 -4.93 1.04 16.56
C PRO A 16 -4.25 0.94 17.92
N PHE A 17 -3.01 1.40 18.00
CA PHE A 17 -2.21 1.45 19.24
C PHE A 17 -2.59 2.62 20.16
N LYS A 18 -3.45 3.52 19.69
CA LYS A 18 -3.95 4.69 20.42
C LYS A 18 -5.46 4.74 20.36
N LYS A 19 -6.07 5.41 21.35
CA LYS A 19 -7.53 5.65 21.35
C LYS A 19 -7.87 6.63 20.22
N GLU A 20 -8.49 6.12 19.18
CA GLU A 20 -9.00 6.95 18.07
C GLU A 20 -10.41 7.48 18.36
N LYS A 21 -10.68 8.69 17.87
CA LYS A 21 -12.01 9.30 17.92
C LYS A 21 -13.03 8.44 17.18
N PHE A 22 -14.29 8.46 17.63
CA PHE A 22 -15.37 7.63 17.06
C PHE A 22 -15.44 7.67 15.52
N GLY A 23 -15.44 8.88 14.92
CA GLY A 23 -15.51 9.04 13.47
C GLY A 23 -14.36 8.37 12.71
N ARG A 24 -13.13 8.45 13.22
CA ARG A 24 -11.96 7.77 12.61
C ARG A 24 -12.05 6.26 12.74
N ARG A 25 -12.54 5.75 13.87
CA ARG A 25 -12.79 4.30 14.02
C ARG A 25 -13.84 3.80 13.04
N LEU A 26 -14.91 4.57 12.83
CA LEU A 26 -15.96 4.23 11.88
C LEU A 26 -15.39 4.19 10.45
N LEU A 27 -14.64 5.21 10.04
CA LEU A 27 -13.97 5.23 8.74
C LEU A 27 -12.99 4.06 8.59
N ALA A 28 -12.20 3.73 9.61
CA ALA A 28 -11.27 2.59 9.58
C ALA A 28 -12.00 1.26 9.40
N ARG A 29 -13.19 1.09 10.02
CA ARG A 29 -14.03 -0.11 9.82
C ARG A 29 -14.57 -0.18 8.40
N ILE A 30 -15.11 0.91 7.87
CA ILE A 30 -15.61 0.97 6.49
C ILE A 30 -14.47 0.67 5.51
N GLU A 31 -13.31 1.28 5.73
CA GLU A 31 -12.12 1.05 4.93
C GLU A 31 -11.68 -0.42 4.97
N LEU A 32 -11.68 -1.06 6.15
CA LEU A 32 -11.36 -2.48 6.29
C LEU A 32 -12.38 -3.38 5.57
N LEU A 33 -13.68 -3.05 5.64
CA LEU A 33 -14.74 -3.80 4.97
C LEU A 33 -14.61 -3.75 3.44
N ILE A 34 -14.05 -2.67 2.89
CA ILE A 34 -13.85 -2.52 1.45
C ILE A 34 -12.48 -3.06 1.04
N LYS A 35 -11.39 -2.61 1.69
CA LYS A 35 -10.02 -2.98 1.30
C LYS A 35 -9.63 -4.39 1.72
N GLY A 36 -10.24 -4.94 2.77
CA GLY A 36 -9.96 -6.29 3.27
C GLY A 36 -10.33 -7.39 2.25
N PRO A 37 -11.57 -7.40 1.72
CA PRO A 37 -11.96 -8.32 0.66
C PRO A 37 -11.18 -8.10 -0.64
N LEU A 38 -11.01 -6.85 -1.08
CA LEU A 38 -10.42 -6.51 -2.38
C LEU A 38 -8.90 -6.75 -2.47
N TRP A 39 -8.13 -6.37 -1.45
CA TRP A 39 -6.66 -6.41 -1.48
C TRP A 39 -6.03 -7.09 -0.26
N GLY A 40 -6.83 -7.78 0.57
CA GLY A 40 -6.30 -8.40 1.79
C GLY A 40 -5.72 -7.39 2.78
N CYS A 41 -6.21 -6.13 2.76
CA CYS A 41 -5.67 -5.05 3.59
C CYS A 41 -5.60 -5.44 5.07
N ARG A 42 -4.48 -5.10 5.71
CA ARG A 42 -4.23 -5.35 7.13
C ARG A 42 -4.30 -4.11 8.01
N MET A 43 -4.77 -2.98 7.47
CA MET A 43 -4.81 -1.70 8.18
C MET A 43 -3.42 -1.27 8.67
N CYS A 44 -2.42 -1.30 7.79
CA CYS A 44 -1.06 -0.88 8.12
C CYS A 44 -0.87 0.64 8.25
N GLY A 45 -1.91 1.45 7.97
CA GLY A 45 -1.86 2.91 8.09
C GLY A 45 -1.09 3.65 6.97
N ASN A 46 -0.20 2.96 6.26
CA ASN A 46 0.62 3.51 5.17
C ASN A 46 0.47 2.60 3.94
N CYS A 47 -0.55 2.86 3.13
CA CYS A 47 -0.87 2.06 1.95
C CYS A 47 0.28 2.08 0.91
N LEU A 48 0.61 0.91 0.36
CA LEU A 48 1.70 0.72 -0.63
C LEU A 48 1.21 0.19 -1.97
N LEU A 49 -0.10 0.16 -2.20
CA LEU A 49 -0.67 -0.50 -3.38
C LEU A 49 -0.15 0.11 -4.68
N GLN A 50 0.16 1.39 -4.73
CA GLN A 50 0.60 2.02 -5.99
C GLN A 50 2.00 1.57 -6.38
N GLU A 51 2.88 1.42 -5.40
CA GLU A 51 4.28 1.01 -5.54
C GLU A 51 4.40 -0.49 -5.82
N THR A 52 3.52 -1.28 -5.21
CA THR A 52 3.53 -2.76 -5.28
C THR A 52 2.57 -3.33 -6.33
N ALA A 53 2.43 -2.63 -7.46
CA ALA A 53 1.59 -3.04 -8.60
C ALA A 53 0.14 -3.42 -8.21
N PHE A 54 -0.45 -2.73 -7.24
CA PHE A 54 -1.78 -2.97 -6.70
C PHE A 54 -1.98 -4.34 -6.05
N ILE A 55 -0.93 -4.94 -5.49
CA ILE A 55 -0.99 -6.12 -4.62
C ILE A 55 -0.53 -5.71 -3.23
N CYS A 56 -1.30 -6.01 -2.18
CA CYS A 56 -0.88 -5.62 -0.84
C CYS A 56 0.31 -6.49 -0.37
N PRO A 57 1.50 -5.91 -0.09
CA PRO A 57 2.65 -6.69 0.36
C PRO A 57 2.42 -7.32 1.75
N MET A 58 1.47 -6.78 2.51
CA MET A 58 1.09 -7.27 3.83
C MET A 58 0.31 -8.60 3.79
N GLU A 59 -0.10 -9.08 2.61
CA GLU A 59 -0.58 -10.46 2.43
C GLU A 59 0.56 -11.49 2.59
N CYS A 60 1.83 -11.05 2.48
CA CYS A 60 2.97 -11.91 2.76
C CYS A 60 2.90 -12.38 4.22
N PRO A 61 3.09 -13.67 4.52
CA PRO A 61 3.10 -14.18 5.90
C PRO A 61 4.14 -13.50 6.79
N LYS A 62 5.23 -13.03 6.18
CA LYS A 62 6.31 -12.33 6.86
C LYS A 62 6.03 -10.84 7.08
N GLY A 63 4.94 -10.29 6.52
CA GLY A 63 4.62 -8.87 6.62
C GLY A 63 5.65 -7.95 5.95
N LEU A 64 6.43 -8.47 4.99
CA LEU A 64 7.52 -7.74 4.35
C LEU A 64 7.01 -6.63 3.44
N ARG A 65 7.30 -5.38 3.79
CA ARG A 65 7.02 -4.18 2.98
C ARG A 65 8.05 -3.94 1.88
N ASN A 66 9.26 -4.46 2.05
CA ASN A 66 10.30 -4.53 1.03
C ASN A 66 10.68 -5.99 0.83
N GLY A 67 10.78 -6.42 -0.42
CA GLY A 67 11.21 -7.76 -0.81
C GLY A 67 12.01 -7.69 -2.11
N PRO A 68 12.32 -8.83 -2.74
CA PRO A 68 11.99 -10.19 -2.32
C PRO A 68 12.81 -10.66 -1.11
N CYS A 69 12.39 -11.78 -0.49
CA CYS A 69 13.09 -12.42 0.62
C CYS A 69 13.94 -13.65 0.22
N GLY A 70 14.05 -13.95 -1.08
CA GLY A 70 14.72 -15.14 -1.61
C GLY A 70 13.93 -16.47 -1.49
N GLY A 71 13.10 -16.65 -0.47
CA GLY A 71 12.32 -17.88 -0.28
C GLY A 71 11.07 -18.03 -1.17
N VAL A 72 11.25 -18.32 -2.45
CA VAL A 72 10.18 -18.70 -3.40
C VAL A 72 10.44 -20.11 -3.91
N THR A 73 9.40 -20.95 -4.03
CA THR A 73 9.54 -22.31 -4.58
C THR A 73 9.62 -22.29 -6.11
N PRO A 74 10.07 -23.37 -6.78
CA PRO A 74 10.03 -23.47 -8.24
C PRO A 74 8.63 -23.26 -8.84
N GLU A 75 7.58 -23.65 -8.11
CA GLU A 75 6.17 -23.46 -8.46
C GLU A 75 5.66 -22.04 -8.16
N LYS A 76 6.56 -21.12 -7.77
CA LYS A 76 6.29 -19.71 -7.47
C LYS A 76 5.45 -19.50 -6.20
N ASN A 77 5.47 -20.47 -5.29
CA ASN A 77 4.77 -20.42 -4.01
C ASN A 77 5.69 -19.92 -2.89
N CYS A 78 5.11 -19.64 -1.71
CA CYS A 78 5.88 -19.22 -0.54
C CYS A 78 6.51 -20.42 0.17
N TYR A 79 7.80 -20.36 0.52
CA TYR A 79 8.47 -21.45 1.27
C TYR A 79 7.89 -21.76 2.66
N ILE A 80 7.17 -20.82 3.27
CA ILE A 80 6.57 -21.01 4.61
C ILE A 80 5.29 -21.85 4.51
N ASP A 81 4.60 -21.76 3.39
CA ASP A 81 3.32 -22.44 3.14
C ASP A 81 3.14 -22.46 1.62
N GLU A 82 3.35 -23.64 1.06
CA GLU A 82 3.38 -23.86 -0.37
C GLU A 82 1.98 -23.85 -0.98
N THR A 83 0.93 -23.86 -0.16
CA THR A 83 -0.46 -23.75 -0.64
C THR A 83 -0.82 -22.35 -1.16
N ARG A 84 0.09 -21.37 -1.00
CA ARG A 84 -0.10 -19.98 -1.42
C ARG A 84 1.00 -19.48 -2.34
N LYS A 85 0.60 -18.65 -3.30
CA LYS A 85 1.50 -17.90 -4.16
C LYS A 85 2.39 -16.97 -3.34
N CYS A 86 3.65 -16.85 -3.75
CA CYS A 86 4.56 -15.85 -3.20
C CYS A 86 4.07 -14.44 -3.60
N ILE A 87 3.77 -13.61 -2.60
CA ILE A 87 3.26 -12.25 -2.83
C ILE A 87 4.27 -11.38 -3.56
N TRP A 88 5.55 -11.46 -3.20
CA TRP A 88 6.61 -10.66 -3.86
C TRP A 88 6.89 -11.13 -5.28
N TYR A 89 6.78 -12.43 -5.56
CA TYR A 89 6.79 -12.91 -6.94
C TYR A 89 5.62 -12.34 -7.74
N ALA A 90 4.40 -12.37 -7.19
CA ALA A 90 3.22 -11.82 -7.87
C ALA A 90 3.30 -10.30 -8.08
N ILE A 91 3.87 -9.56 -7.12
CA ILE A 91 4.14 -8.10 -7.25
C ILE A 91 5.08 -7.87 -8.42
N TYR A 92 6.22 -8.57 -8.45
CA TYR A 92 7.23 -8.42 -9.48
C TYR A 92 6.71 -8.80 -10.88
N ASP A 93 6.07 -9.95 -11.03
CA ASP A 93 5.47 -10.41 -12.29
C ASP A 93 4.47 -9.40 -12.85
N ARG A 94 3.66 -8.78 -11.99
CA ARG A 94 2.73 -7.74 -12.42
C ARG A 94 3.42 -6.41 -12.71
N ALA A 95 4.42 -6.02 -11.91
CA ALA A 95 5.17 -4.80 -12.15
C ALA A 95 5.82 -4.83 -13.54
N LEU A 96 6.47 -5.94 -13.90
CA LEU A 96 7.01 -6.16 -15.25
C LEU A 96 5.93 -6.03 -16.33
N LYS A 97 4.78 -6.70 -16.16
CA LYS A 97 3.66 -6.63 -17.12
C LYS A 97 3.05 -5.24 -17.26
N THR A 98 3.27 -4.35 -16.30
CA THR A 98 2.68 -3.01 -16.27
C THR A 98 3.70 -1.88 -16.41
N GLY A 99 4.99 -2.20 -16.65
CA GLY A 99 6.06 -1.21 -16.76
C GLY A 99 6.26 -0.39 -15.48
N ARG A 100 6.23 -1.06 -14.32
CA ARG A 100 6.30 -0.45 -12.98
C ARG A 100 7.47 -0.94 -12.13
N GLU A 101 8.40 -1.68 -12.73
CA GLU A 101 9.59 -2.23 -12.07
C GLU A 101 10.42 -1.16 -11.37
N GLU A 102 10.50 0.05 -11.92
CA GLU A 102 11.20 1.19 -11.29
C GLU A 102 10.63 1.54 -9.91
N LYS A 103 9.32 1.35 -9.69
CA LYS A 103 8.69 1.62 -8.38
C LYS A 103 9.10 0.61 -7.32
N LEU A 104 9.58 -0.57 -7.71
CA LEU A 104 10.06 -1.60 -6.78
C LEU A 104 11.51 -1.36 -6.32
N LEU A 105 12.24 -0.46 -6.99
CA LEU A 105 13.59 -0.07 -6.58
C LEU A 105 13.58 0.88 -5.37
N GLU A 106 12.46 1.55 -5.12
CA GLU A 106 12.32 2.44 -3.97
C GLU A 106 12.27 1.65 -2.66
N VAL A 107 13.12 2.00 -1.70
CA VAL A 107 13.08 1.48 -0.34
C VAL A 107 11.88 2.08 0.39
N LEU A 108 10.82 1.26 0.52
CA LEU A 108 9.57 1.68 1.14
C LEU A 108 9.75 1.81 2.67
N PRO A 109 9.07 2.76 3.32
CA PRO A 109 9.19 2.95 4.75
C PRO A 109 8.72 1.71 5.52
N PRO A 110 9.29 1.45 6.71
CA PRO A 110 8.73 0.49 7.64
C PRO A 110 7.32 0.91 8.08
N LEU A 111 6.64 0.06 8.84
CA LEU A 111 5.33 0.42 9.39
C LEU A 111 5.45 1.65 10.30
N ASP A 112 4.63 2.67 10.03
CA ASP A 112 4.43 3.74 11.00
C ASP A 112 3.43 3.28 12.05
N TRP A 113 3.94 2.81 13.18
CA TRP A 113 3.14 2.31 14.29
C TRP A 113 2.17 3.36 14.87
N ASN A 114 2.38 4.65 14.61
CA ASN A 114 1.39 5.68 14.96
C ASN A 114 0.14 5.62 14.08
N LYS A 115 0.24 5.10 12.86
CA LYS A 115 -0.86 4.99 11.89
C LYS A 115 -1.45 3.59 11.79
N VAL A 116 -0.73 2.56 12.23
CA VAL A 116 -1.22 1.18 12.22
C VAL A 116 -2.59 1.08 12.90
N GLY A 117 -3.53 0.39 12.26
CA GLY A 117 -4.90 0.21 12.70
C GLY A 117 -5.82 1.43 12.49
N THR A 118 -5.31 2.52 11.92
CA THR A 118 -6.10 3.73 11.60
C THR A 118 -6.48 3.79 10.11
N GLU A 119 -7.33 4.75 9.75
CA GLU A 119 -7.83 4.97 8.39
C GLU A 119 -6.84 5.76 7.53
N THR A 120 -6.82 5.51 6.21
CA THR A 120 -6.01 6.28 5.25
C THR A 120 -6.85 7.22 4.38
N TRP A 121 -8.13 6.94 4.15
CA TRP A 121 -8.98 7.74 3.24
C TRP A 121 -9.19 9.20 3.67
N GLY A 122 -9.53 9.45 4.92
CA GLY A 122 -9.59 10.75 5.54
C GLY A 122 -8.22 11.44 5.62
N GLU A 123 -7.11 10.70 5.69
CA GLU A 123 -5.77 11.28 5.51
C GLU A 123 -5.55 11.78 4.08
N VAL A 124 -5.92 10.99 3.07
CA VAL A 124 -5.89 11.40 1.65
C VAL A 124 -6.72 12.65 1.43
N ILE A 125 -7.96 12.69 1.91
CA ILE A 125 -8.84 13.87 1.77
C ILE A 125 -8.21 15.11 2.41
N ARG A 126 -7.63 14.96 3.61
CA ARG A 126 -6.94 16.08 4.30
C ARG A 126 -5.73 16.56 3.51
N GLN A 127 -4.94 15.65 2.95
CA GLN A 127 -3.76 16.00 2.17
C GLN A 127 -4.12 16.65 0.84
N VAL A 128 -5.14 16.16 0.13
CA VAL A 128 -5.66 16.79 -1.10
C VAL A 128 -6.12 18.21 -0.82
N ARG A 129 -6.81 18.45 0.31
CA ARG A 129 -7.22 19.81 0.72
C ARG A 129 -6.02 20.72 0.99
N LYS A 130 -4.95 20.20 1.61
CA LYS A 130 -3.69 20.95 1.84
C LYS A 130 -2.97 21.32 0.55
N VAL A 131 -2.87 20.39 -0.40
CA VAL A 131 -2.26 20.61 -1.72
C VAL A 131 -3.12 21.55 -2.59
N GLY A 132 -4.43 21.56 -2.35
CA GLY A 132 -5.43 22.34 -3.06
C GLY A 132 -6.23 21.45 -4.02
N THR A 133 -7.52 21.23 -3.73
CA THR A 133 -8.38 20.31 -4.48
C THR A 133 -8.40 20.61 -5.98
N MET A 134 -8.52 21.88 -6.37
CA MET A 134 -8.54 22.28 -7.78
C MET A 134 -7.20 22.04 -8.47
N LYS A 135 -6.08 22.31 -7.79
CA LYS A 135 -4.73 22.03 -8.29
C LYS A 135 -4.54 20.53 -8.51
N PHE A 136 -4.99 19.73 -7.56
CA PHE A 136 -4.90 18.27 -7.64
C PHE A 136 -5.76 17.70 -8.77
N ILE A 137 -7.01 18.16 -8.94
CA ILE A 137 -7.89 17.71 -10.03
C ILE A 137 -7.29 18.11 -11.38
N LYS A 138 -6.91 19.39 -11.56
CA LYS A 138 -6.32 19.88 -12.81
C LYS A 138 -5.00 19.17 -13.14
N GLY A 139 -4.14 18.96 -12.15
CA GLY A 139 -2.86 18.28 -12.33
C GLY A 139 -3.02 16.81 -12.74
N ASN A 140 -4.03 16.11 -12.20
CA ASN A 140 -4.32 14.73 -12.60
C ASN A 140 -4.97 14.60 -13.99
N LEU A 141 -5.66 15.65 -14.45
CA LEU A 141 -6.22 15.74 -15.81
C LEU A 141 -5.21 16.28 -16.84
N SER A 142 -4.02 16.68 -16.41
CA SER A 142 -2.97 17.14 -17.33
C SER A 142 -2.57 16.02 -18.29
N LYS A 143 -2.35 16.39 -19.56
CA LYS A 143 -1.80 15.47 -20.58
C LYS A 143 -0.32 15.16 -20.33
N ASP A 144 0.37 16.02 -19.58
CA ASP A 144 1.77 15.84 -19.23
C ASP A 144 1.91 14.79 -18.12
N LYS A 145 2.65 13.71 -18.42
CA LYS A 145 2.92 12.60 -17.50
C LYS A 145 3.68 13.07 -16.26
N GLU A 146 4.62 14.01 -16.39
CA GLU A 146 5.46 14.50 -15.30
C GLU A 146 4.64 15.37 -14.33
N ILE A 147 3.81 16.27 -14.86
CA ILE A 147 2.88 17.08 -14.03
C ILE A 147 1.92 16.17 -13.26
N ARG A 148 1.36 15.15 -13.93
CA ARG A 148 0.48 14.18 -13.30
C ARG A 148 1.21 13.41 -12.20
N GLN A 149 2.42 12.91 -12.48
CA GLN A 149 3.23 12.19 -11.49
C GLN A 149 3.57 13.07 -10.28
N LYS A 150 4.06 14.30 -10.49
CA LYS A 150 4.37 15.26 -9.41
C LYS A 150 3.13 15.59 -8.57
N THR A 151 1.99 15.81 -9.23
CA THR A 151 0.71 16.08 -8.54
C THR A 151 0.29 14.88 -7.69
N TRP A 152 0.44 13.68 -8.22
CA TRP A 152 0.10 12.45 -7.50
C TRP A 152 1.02 12.21 -6.31
N ASP A 153 2.33 12.40 -6.50
CA ASP A 153 3.33 12.21 -5.45
C ASP A 153 3.17 13.23 -4.33
N SER A 154 2.75 14.46 -4.62
CA SER A 154 2.47 15.49 -3.59
C SER A 154 1.40 15.09 -2.56
N VAL A 155 0.58 14.08 -2.88
CA VAL A 155 -0.42 13.51 -1.98
C VAL A 155 0.01 12.14 -1.49
N PHE A 156 0.22 11.18 -2.40
CA PHE A 156 0.39 9.77 -2.01
C PHE A 156 1.78 9.48 -1.46
N LYS A 157 2.85 10.03 -2.05
CA LYS A 157 4.21 9.87 -1.52
C LYS A 157 4.29 10.45 -0.10
N THR A 158 3.70 11.62 0.14
CA THR A 158 3.68 12.27 1.46
C THR A 158 2.90 11.49 2.51
N ILE A 159 1.81 10.82 2.15
CA ILE A 159 1.03 10.01 3.10
C ILE A 159 1.78 8.71 3.43
N ARG A 160 2.38 8.11 2.40
CA ARG A 160 3.12 6.85 2.50
C ARG A 160 4.40 7.01 3.30
N GLN A 161 5.23 8.01 2.98
CA GLN A 161 6.51 8.31 3.62
C GLN A 161 6.27 9.21 4.83
N PRO A 162 6.39 8.70 6.07
CA PRO A 162 6.24 9.53 7.25
C PRO A 162 7.41 10.51 7.36
N ALA A 163 7.19 11.68 7.98
CA ALA A 163 8.20 12.74 8.04
C ALA A 163 9.51 12.37 8.77
N TRP A 164 9.48 11.32 9.61
CA TRP A 164 10.66 10.79 10.29
C TRP A 164 11.44 9.77 9.44
N TRP A 165 10.88 9.30 8.32
CA TRP A 165 11.53 8.37 7.41
C TRP A 165 12.36 9.15 6.39
N ASN A 166 13.68 9.07 6.56
CA ASN A 166 14.68 9.72 5.70
C ASN A 166 15.30 8.72 4.69
N GLY A 167 14.61 7.63 4.35
CA GLY A 167 15.10 6.67 3.35
C GLY A 167 14.98 7.22 1.92
N ASP A 168 15.67 6.59 0.95
CA ASP A 168 15.85 7.00 -0.46
C ASP A 168 15.71 8.51 -0.73
N SER A 169 16.36 9.28 0.14
CA SER A 169 16.58 10.72 0.05
C SER A 169 17.95 10.95 -0.56
#